data_AF-A0A6L4B1H0-F1
#
_entry.id   AF-A0A6L4B1H0-F1
#
_cell.length_a   1.000
_cell.length_b   1.000
_cell.length_c   1.000
_cell.angle_alpha   90.00
_cell.angle_beta   90.00
_cell.angle_gamma   90.00
#
_symmetry.space_group_name_H-M   'P 1'
#
loop_
_entity.id
_entity.type
_entity.pdbx_description
1 polymer ?
#
loop_
_entity_poly.entity_id
_entity_poly.type
_entity_poly.pdbx_seq_one_letter_code
_entity_poly.pdbx_strand_id
1 'polypeptide(L)'
;MRQLRLKKDLEAVASGVDAYLAAELPQARQSKIIDAVRLASDLLESAGRPRRTLVIYSDMIEESEELNFFRHVPTTEETQRFLEQQRVAGRLPRLDGVHVLVAGAGAGLYAAKLPSAQLDAVRAFWTAYFAACGAELRAGDYLPTAVRLDD
;
A
#
# COMPACT_ATOMS: atom_id res chain seq x y z
N MET A 1 28.60 22.91 -15.41
CA MET A 1 29.14 22.72 -14.04
C MET A 1 28.03 22.62 -12.98
N ARG A 2 27.06 23.56 -12.90
CA ARG A 2 25.99 23.57 -11.86
C ARG A 2 25.03 22.36 -11.91
N GLN A 3 24.61 21.90 -13.09
CA GLN A 3 23.73 20.73 -13.24
C GLN A 3 24.39 19.41 -12.81
N LEU A 4 25.71 19.27 -13.04
CA LEU A 4 26.45 18.07 -12.66
C LEU A 4 26.59 17.96 -11.13
N ARG A 5 26.72 19.11 -10.45
CA ARG A 5 26.75 19.19 -8.99
C ARG A 5 25.39 18.84 -8.38
N LEU A 6 24.32 19.41 -8.93
CA LEU A 6 22.95 19.11 -8.48
C LEU A 6 22.59 17.62 -8.60
N LYS A 7 22.98 16.98 -9.71
CA LYS A 7 22.75 15.53 -9.91
C LYS A 7 23.52 14.70 -8.88
N LYS A 8 24.78 15.06 -8.64
CA LYS A 8 25.65 14.38 -7.67
C LYS A 8 25.17 14.57 -6.23
N ASP A 9 24.64 15.74 -5.91
CA ASP A 9 24.05 16.06 -4.61
C ASP A 9 22.74 15.28 -4.40
N LEU A 10 21.91 15.13 -5.43
CA LEU A 10 20.70 14.28 -5.40
C LEU A 10 21.03 12.80 -5.22
N GLU A 11 22.05 12.29 -5.94
CA GLU A 11 22.53 10.90 -5.79
C GLU A 11 23.10 10.66 -4.38
N ALA A 12 23.80 11.63 -3.81
CA ALA A 12 24.34 11.55 -2.45
C ALA A 12 23.23 11.56 -1.39
N VAL A 13 22.18 12.36 -1.59
CA VAL A 13 21.00 12.39 -0.70
C VAL A 13 20.23 11.07 -0.78
N ALA A 14 19.98 10.55 -1.99
CA ALA A 14 19.31 9.26 -2.18
C ALA A 14 20.11 8.13 -1.52
N SER A 15 21.42 8.08 -1.72
CA SER A 15 22.29 7.10 -1.09
C SER A 15 22.33 7.24 0.43
N GLY A 16 22.26 8.46 0.96
CA GLY A 16 22.22 8.71 2.40
C GLY A 16 20.90 8.24 3.03
N VAL A 17 19.78 8.43 2.33
CA VAL A 17 18.47 7.92 2.73
C VAL A 17 18.47 6.38 2.70
N ASP A 18 18.96 5.76 1.64
CA ASP A 18 19.04 4.29 1.54
C ASP A 18 19.91 3.68 2.64
N ALA A 19 21.06 4.29 2.93
CA ALA A 19 21.96 3.85 4.01
C ALA A 19 21.31 4.00 5.39
N TYR A 20 20.60 5.10 5.63
CA TYR A 20 19.88 5.34 6.88
C TYR A 20 18.72 4.36 7.06
N LEU A 21 17.93 4.12 6.01
CA LEU A 21 16.84 3.13 6.01
C LEU A 21 17.37 1.70 6.23
N ALA A 22 18.54 1.37 5.69
CA ALA A 22 19.17 0.06 5.87
C ALA A 22 19.79 -0.14 7.27
N ALA A 23 20.22 0.95 7.92
CA ALA A 23 20.91 0.90 9.22
C ALA A 23 19.96 1.02 10.42
N GLU A 24 18.92 1.85 10.33
CA GLU A 24 18.12 2.27 11.49
C GLU A 24 16.73 1.64 11.57
N LEU A 25 16.19 1.15 10.45
CA LEU A 25 14.95 0.39 10.50
C LEU A 25 15.30 -1.07 10.79
N PRO A 26 14.68 -1.73 11.80
CA PRO A 26 14.55 -3.17 11.74
C PRO A 26 14.07 -3.47 10.33
N GLN A 27 14.78 -4.32 9.58
CA GLN A 27 14.21 -4.87 8.36
C GLN A 27 12.93 -5.56 8.82
N ALA A 28 11.79 -4.87 8.74
CA ALA A 28 10.49 -5.48 8.76
C ALA A 28 10.54 -6.37 7.53
N ARG A 29 10.93 -7.62 7.74
CA ARG A 29 11.25 -8.58 6.68
C ARG A 29 10.03 -8.94 5.82
N GLN A 30 8.88 -8.34 6.14
CA GLN A 30 7.55 -8.69 5.68
C GLN A 30 6.63 -7.47 5.81
N SER A 31 6.22 -6.88 4.69
CA SER A 31 5.16 -5.88 4.61
C SER A 31 3.79 -6.53 4.80
N LYS A 32 3.28 -6.57 6.04
CA LYS A 32 1.94 -7.12 6.36
C LYS A 32 0.87 -6.03 6.30
N ILE A 33 0.64 -5.46 5.12
CA ILE A 33 -0.29 -4.32 4.92
C ILE A 33 -1.72 -4.76 5.22
N ILE A 34 -2.09 -5.99 4.86
CA ILE A 34 -3.42 -6.56 5.17
C ILE A 34 -3.67 -6.57 6.69
N ASP A 35 -2.68 -6.99 7.48
CA ASP A 35 -2.82 -7.02 8.94
C ASP A 35 -2.86 -5.61 9.54
N ALA A 36 -2.10 -4.67 8.98
CA ALA A 36 -2.18 -3.26 9.37
C ALA A 36 -3.56 -2.65 9.10
N VAL A 37 -4.18 -2.97 7.95
CA VAL A 37 -5.54 -2.50 7.61
C VAL A 37 -6.58 -3.11 8.56
N ARG A 38 -6.44 -4.39 8.95
CA ARG A 38 -7.31 -5.03 9.95
C ARG A 38 -7.25 -4.29 11.29
N LEU A 39 -6.05 -4.05 11.80
CA LEU A 39 -5.87 -3.30 13.05
C LEU A 39 -6.43 -1.87 12.96
N ALA A 40 -6.25 -1.21 11.83
CA ALA A 40 -6.79 0.13 11.61
C ALA A 40 -8.33 0.13 11.56
N SER A 41 -8.96 -0.90 10.98
CA SER A 41 -10.42 -1.07 10.95
C SER A 41 -11.00 -1.12 12.37
N ASP A 42 -10.42 -1.91 13.27
CA ASP A 42 -10.87 -2.00 14.66
C ASP A 42 -10.83 -0.63 15.38
N LEU A 43 -9.76 0.15 15.15
CA LEU A 43 -9.62 1.49 15.70
C LEU A 43 -10.65 2.47 15.10
N LEU A 44 -10.86 2.42 13.79
CA LEU A 44 -11.78 3.30 13.07
C LEU A 44 -13.24 3.03 13.46
N GLU A 45 -13.61 1.77 13.68
CA GLU A 45 -14.93 1.39 14.18
C GLU A 45 -15.20 1.98 15.56
N SER A 46 -14.20 1.93 16.45
CA SER A 46 -14.32 2.46 17.82
C SER A 46 -14.44 3.98 17.89
N ALA A 47 -13.97 4.71 16.87
CA ALA A 47 -13.88 6.17 16.87
C ALA A 47 -15.23 6.91 16.78
N GLY A 48 -16.33 6.23 16.41
CA GLY A 48 -17.69 6.78 16.44
C GLY A 48 -17.98 7.96 15.48
N ARG A 49 -17.03 8.34 14.61
CA ARG A 49 -17.21 9.46 13.66
C ARG A 49 -17.91 9.02 12.37
N PRO A 50 -18.77 9.84 11.74
CA PRO A 50 -19.51 9.45 10.54
C PRO A 50 -18.68 9.44 9.25
N ARG A 51 -17.57 10.19 9.20
CA ARG A 51 -16.60 10.18 8.09
C ARG A 51 -15.22 9.90 8.63
N ARG A 52 -14.51 8.99 7.99
CA ARG A 52 -13.21 8.48 8.42
C ARG A 52 -12.31 8.36 7.21
N THR A 53 -11.05 8.75 7.37
CA THR A 53 -10.05 8.61 6.31
C THR A 53 -8.92 7.72 6.80
N LEU A 54 -8.60 6.67 6.03
CA LEU A 54 -7.45 5.82 6.25
C LEU A 54 -6.36 6.19 5.25
N VAL A 55 -5.28 6.80 5.74
CA VAL A 55 -4.11 7.12 4.90
C VAL A 55 -3.07 6.02 5.05
N ILE A 56 -2.71 5.39 3.95
CA ILE A 56 -1.70 4.34 3.86
C ILE A 56 -0.49 4.89 3.12
N TYR A 57 0.63 4.98 3.83
CA TYR A 57 1.91 5.35 3.22
C TYR A 57 2.73 4.09 2.97
N SER A 58 2.74 3.60 1.73
CA SER A 58 3.34 2.33 1.36
C SER A 58 3.58 2.25 -0.15
N ASP A 59 4.56 1.43 -0.55
CA ASP A 59 4.73 1.02 -1.94
C ASP A 59 3.70 0.00 -2.42
N MET A 60 2.85 -0.47 -1.49
CA MET A 60 1.74 -1.39 -1.69
C MET A 60 2.18 -2.82 -2.09
N ILE A 61 3.40 -3.21 -1.77
CA ILE A 61 3.89 -4.57 -1.96
C ILE A 61 3.62 -5.38 -0.69
N GLU A 62 2.67 -6.31 -0.75
CA GLU A 62 2.34 -7.22 0.35
C GLU A 62 3.36 -8.36 0.45
N GLU A 63 3.77 -8.67 1.68
CA GLU A 63 4.64 -9.78 2.01
C GLU A 63 4.21 -10.43 3.33
N SER A 64 2.96 -10.90 3.37
CA SER A 64 2.46 -11.74 4.46
C SER A 64 2.61 -13.23 4.16
N GLU A 65 2.19 -14.06 5.11
CA GLU A 65 2.17 -15.51 4.97
C GLU A 65 1.14 -15.96 3.93
N GLU A 66 0.06 -15.21 3.75
CA GLU A 66 -1.02 -15.54 2.81
C GLU A 66 -0.73 -15.04 1.40
N LEU A 67 -0.02 -13.92 1.27
CA LEU A 67 0.26 -13.27 0.00
C LEU A 67 1.68 -12.70 0.00
N ASN A 68 2.40 -12.94 -1.10
CA ASN A 68 3.75 -12.42 -1.28
C ASN A 68 3.93 -11.89 -2.71
N PHE A 69 3.81 -10.59 -2.87
CA PHE A 69 3.90 -9.89 -4.16
C PHE A 69 5.34 -9.80 -4.67
N PHE A 70 6.34 -10.14 -3.85
CA PHE A 70 7.69 -10.36 -4.35
C PHE A 70 7.80 -11.63 -5.19
N ARG A 71 6.93 -12.61 -4.94
CA ARG A 71 6.94 -13.91 -5.63
C ARG A 71 5.88 -14.00 -6.71
N HIS A 72 4.66 -13.56 -6.40
CA HIS A 72 3.51 -13.67 -7.29
C HIS A 72 2.48 -12.60 -6.94
N VAL A 73 2.08 -11.80 -7.93
CA VAL A 73 0.95 -10.89 -7.80
C VAL A 73 -0.31 -11.65 -8.24
N PRO A 74 -1.35 -11.76 -7.40
CA PRO A 74 -2.56 -12.50 -7.74
C PRO A 74 -3.22 -11.99 -9.02
N THR A 75 -3.70 -12.92 -9.84
CA THR A 75 -4.62 -12.64 -10.93
C THR A 75 -5.99 -12.19 -10.39
N THR A 76 -6.86 -11.68 -11.27
CA THR A 76 -8.23 -11.32 -10.88
C THR A 76 -8.98 -12.49 -10.26
N GLU A 77 -8.86 -13.70 -10.81
CA GLU A 77 -9.55 -14.88 -10.28
C GLU A 77 -9.00 -15.30 -8.91
N GLU A 78 -7.67 -15.28 -8.75
CA GLU A 78 -7.03 -15.57 -7.46
C GLU A 78 -7.39 -14.52 -6.41
N THR A 79 -7.49 -13.25 -6.80
CA THR A 79 -7.95 -12.15 -5.94
C THR A 79 -9.37 -12.43 -5.46
N GLN A 80 -10.31 -12.76 -6.34
CA GLN A 80 -11.69 -13.06 -5.94
C GLN A 80 -11.77 -14.28 -5.01
N ARG A 81 -11.01 -15.34 -5.30
CA ARG A 81 -10.91 -16.51 -4.42
C ARG A 81 -10.37 -16.14 -3.04
N PHE A 82 -9.31 -15.33 -2.99
CA PHE A 82 -8.74 -14.83 -1.75
C PHE A 82 -9.77 -14.03 -0.94
N LEU A 83 -10.44 -13.05 -1.56
CA LEU A 83 -11.44 -12.21 -0.90
C LEU A 83 -12.60 -13.03 -0.33
N GLU A 84 -13.08 -14.02 -1.09
CA GLU A 84 -14.13 -14.93 -0.63
C GLU A 84 -13.68 -15.75 0.59
N GLN A 85 -12.47 -16.28 0.57
CA GLN A 85 -11.90 -17.00 1.72
C GLN A 85 -11.81 -16.11 2.96
N GLN A 86 -11.34 -14.86 2.80
CA GLN A 86 -11.27 -13.91 3.91
C GLN A 86 -12.66 -13.55 4.45
N ARG A 87 -13.65 -13.38 3.56
CA ARG A 87 -15.03 -13.09 3.92
C ARG A 87 -15.67 -14.22 4.71
N VAL A 88 -15.57 -15.46 4.22
CA VAL A 88 -16.10 -16.67 4.89
C VAL A 88 -15.41 -16.90 6.23
N ALA A 89 -14.11 -16.62 6.33
CA ALA A 89 -13.36 -16.73 7.58
C ALA A 89 -13.63 -15.58 8.57
N GLY A 90 -14.42 -14.56 8.21
CA GLY A 90 -14.67 -13.38 9.04
C GLY A 90 -13.43 -12.50 9.26
N ARG A 91 -12.45 -12.56 8.36
CA ARG A 91 -11.16 -11.84 8.44
C ARG A 91 -11.06 -10.65 7.48
N LEU A 92 -12.14 -10.35 6.76
CA LEU A 92 -12.24 -9.17 5.91
C LEU A 92 -12.62 -7.97 6.80
N PRO A 93 -11.78 -6.92 6.90
CA PRO A 93 -12.07 -5.77 7.75
C PRO A 93 -13.30 -5.01 7.23
N ARG A 94 -14.05 -4.38 8.15
CA ARG A 94 -15.16 -3.50 7.75
C ARG A 94 -14.67 -2.07 7.71
N LEU A 95 -14.76 -1.48 6.54
CA LEU A 95 -14.33 -0.13 6.25
C LEU A 95 -15.49 0.68 5.64
N ASP A 96 -16.74 0.30 5.94
CA ASP A 96 -17.93 1.01 5.49
C ASP A 96 -17.86 2.50 5.87
N GLY A 97 -17.98 3.38 4.88
CA GLY A 97 -17.89 4.83 5.08
C GLY A 97 -16.47 5.36 5.36
N VAL A 98 -15.45 4.53 5.16
CA VAL A 98 -14.03 4.94 5.21
C VAL A 98 -13.54 5.29 3.81
N HIS A 99 -12.97 6.48 3.68
CA HIS A 99 -12.22 6.90 2.49
C HIS A 99 -10.76 6.44 2.66
N VAL A 100 -10.26 5.60 1.76
CA VAL A 100 -8.87 5.17 1.75
C VAL A 100 -8.04 6.05 0.82
N LEU A 101 -6.89 6.50 1.31
CA LEU A 101 -5.89 7.24 0.53
C LEU A 101 -4.57 6.48 0.59
N VAL A 102 -3.99 6.20 -0.57
CA VAL A 102 -2.71 5.49 -0.70
C VAL A 102 -1.68 6.43 -1.32
N ALA A 103 -0.59 6.67 -0.59
CA ALA A 103 0.56 7.38 -1.10
C ALA A 103 1.82 6.53 -1.11
N GLY A 104 2.61 6.74 -2.16
CA GLY A 104 3.86 6.03 -2.39
C GLY A 104 3.69 4.74 -3.19
N ALA A 105 2.49 4.46 -3.71
CA ALA A 105 2.24 3.21 -4.42
C ALA A 105 3.16 3.06 -5.63
N GLY A 106 3.89 1.94 -5.71
CA GLY A 106 4.86 1.72 -6.77
C GLY A 106 6.20 2.45 -6.61
N ALA A 107 6.37 3.29 -5.58
CA ALA A 107 7.56 4.13 -5.40
C ALA A 107 8.70 3.47 -4.60
N GLY A 108 8.49 2.26 -4.06
CA GLY A 108 9.52 1.52 -3.32
C GLY A 108 10.60 0.91 -4.22
N LEU A 109 11.79 0.65 -3.67
CA LEU A 109 12.94 0.09 -4.42
C LEU A 109 12.63 -1.22 -5.14
N TYR A 110 11.74 -2.04 -4.58
CA TYR A 110 11.27 -3.25 -5.24
C TYR A 110 10.19 -2.95 -6.28
N ALA A 111 9.19 -2.16 -5.90
CA ALA A 111 8.09 -1.82 -6.81
C ALA A 111 8.59 -1.10 -8.07
N ALA A 112 9.62 -0.26 -7.97
CA ALA A 112 10.29 0.39 -9.09
C ALA A 112 10.96 -0.58 -10.08
N LYS A 113 11.21 -1.84 -9.68
CA LYS A 113 11.79 -2.89 -10.53
C LYS A 113 10.73 -3.80 -11.14
N LEU A 114 9.47 -3.70 -10.72
CA LEU A 114 8.38 -4.49 -11.28
C LEU A 114 8.02 -4.00 -12.69
N PRO A 115 7.69 -4.89 -13.63
CA PRO A 115 7.08 -4.51 -14.90
C PRO A 115 5.76 -3.78 -14.69
N SER A 116 5.41 -2.86 -15.60
CA SER A 116 4.14 -2.10 -15.53
C SER A 116 2.92 -3.00 -15.33
N ALA A 117 2.85 -4.12 -16.04
CA ALA A 117 1.73 -5.05 -15.93
C ALA A 117 1.60 -5.66 -14.51
N GLN A 118 2.71 -5.85 -13.79
CA GLN A 118 2.67 -6.31 -12.40
C GLN A 118 2.23 -5.20 -11.45
N LEU A 119 2.68 -3.95 -11.68
CA LEU A 119 2.20 -2.79 -10.92
C LEU A 119 0.68 -2.57 -11.11
N ASP A 120 0.19 -2.76 -12.33
CA ASP A 120 -1.24 -2.70 -12.64
C ASP A 120 -2.01 -3.81 -11.92
N ALA A 121 -1.46 -5.03 -11.87
CA ALA A 121 -2.04 -6.13 -11.11
C ALA A 121 -2.06 -5.87 -9.59
N VAL A 122 -1.00 -5.26 -9.04
CA VAL A 122 -0.96 -4.84 -7.62
C VAL A 122 -2.06 -3.81 -7.35
N ARG A 123 -2.19 -2.78 -8.21
CA ARG A 123 -3.27 -1.78 -8.09
C ARG A 123 -4.66 -2.42 -8.20
N ALA A 124 -4.84 -3.36 -9.12
CA ALA A 124 -6.11 -4.06 -9.31
C ALA A 124 -6.48 -4.90 -8.07
N PHE A 125 -5.51 -5.60 -7.49
CA PHE A 125 -5.69 -6.34 -6.24
C PHE A 125 -6.17 -5.40 -5.13
N TRP A 126 -5.45 -4.30 -4.87
CA TRP A 126 -5.79 -3.41 -3.76
C TRP A 126 -7.13 -2.70 -3.96
N THR A 127 -7.44 -2.30 -5.20
CA THR A 127 -8.76 -1.73 -5.53
C THR A 127 -9.87 -2.72 -5.19
N ALA A 128 -9.72 -3.99 -5.59
CA ALA A 128 -10.70 -5.03 -5.28
C ALA A 128 -10.78 -5.33 -3.78
N TYR A 129 -9.64 -5.37 -3.09
CA TYR A 129 -9.56 -5.60 -1.65
C TYR A 129 -10.29 -4.51 -0.85
N PHE A 130 -10.00 -3.23 -1.11
CA PHE A 130 -10.66 -2.13 -0.41
C PHE A 130 -12.15 -2.05 -0.73
N ALA A 131 -12.55 -2.30 -1.99
CA ALA A 131 -13.96 -2.38 -2.35
C ALA A 131 -14.69 -3.51 -1.60
N ALA A 132 -14.07 -4.68 -1.46
CA ALA A 132 -14.64 -5.80 -0.71
C ALA A 132 -14.77 -5.50 0.79
N CYS A 133 -13.92 -4.63 1.34
CA CYS A 133 -14.02 -4.15 2.73
C CYS A 133 -15.10 -3.07 2.91
N GLY A 134 -15.78 -2.62 1.85
CA GLY A 134 -16.77 -1.53 1.91
C GLY A 134 -16.17 -0.12 1.89
N ALA A 135 -14.86 0.01 1.65
CA ALA A 135 -14.18 1.30 1.61
C ALA A 135 -14.38 2.03 0.27
N GLU A 136 -14.25 3.35 0.30
CA GLU A 136 -14.16 4.19 -0.89
C GLU A 136 -12.68 4.44 -1.23
N LEU A 137 -12.25 3.99 -2.41
CA LEU A 137 -10.96 4.33 -3.02
C LEU A 137 -11.22 4.94 -4.41
N ARG A 138 -11.03 6.24 -4.58
CA ARG A 138 -11.24 6.92 -5.86
C ARG A 138 -10.01 6.74 -6.75
N ALA A 139 -10.19 6.93 -8.05
CA ALA A 139 -9.10 6.78 -9.02
C ALA A 139 -7.87 7.67 -8.72
N GLY A 140 -8.10 8.86 -8.13
CA GLY A 140 -7.06 9.80 -7.72
C GLY A 140 -6.43 9.53 -6.35
N ASP A 141 -6.91 8.53 -5.61
CA ASP A 141 -6.48 8.26 -4.24
C ASP A 141 -5.34 7.24 -4.14
N TYR A 142 -4.98 6.62 -5.27
CA TYR A 142 -3.89 5.65 -5.36
C TYR A 142 -2.75 6.24 -6.18
N LEU A 143 -1.85 6.97 -5.49
CA LEU A 143 -0.84 7.80 -6.12
C LEU A 143 0.59 7.37 -5.76
N PRO A 144 1.52 7.44 -6.74
CA PRO A 144 2.95 7.29 -6.46
C PRO A 144 3.54 8.44 -5.63
N THR A 145 2.90 9.60 -5.65
CA THR A 145 3.36 10.84 -5.01
C THR A 145 2.43 11.30 -3.89
N ALA A 146 2.88 12.29 -3.10
CA ALA A 146 2.25 12.75 -1.85
C ALA A 146 0.71 12.92 -1.89
N VAL A 147 0.08 12.53 -0.77
CA VAL A 147 -1.38 12.56 -0.53
C VAL A 147 -1.92 14.00 -0.63
N ARG A 148 -3.06 14.18 -1.30
CA ARG A 148 -3.94 15.33 -1.07
C ARG A 148 -5.07 14.90 -0.13
N LEU A 149 -5.17 15.55 1.02
CA LEU A 149 -6.34 15.48 1.89
C LEU A 149 -7.24 16.65 1.46
N ASP A 150 -8.44 16.36 0.98
CA ASP A 150 -9.46 17.40 0.83
C ASP A 150 -10.15 17.58 2.20
N ASP A 151 -10.23 18.84 2.65
CA ASP A 151 -10.85 19.25 3.93
C ASP A 151 -12.38 19.06 3.95
#